data_AF-X7ZDU9-F1
#
_entry.id   AF-X7ZDU9-F1
#
_cell.length_a   1.000
_cell.length_b   1.000
_cell.length_c   1.000
_cell.angle_alpha   90.00
_cell.angle_beta   90.00
_cell.angle_gamma   90.00
#
_symmetry.space_group_name_H-M   'P 1'
#
loop_
_entity.id
_entity.type
_entity.pdbx_description
1 polymer ?
#
loop_
_entity_poly.entity_id
_entity_poly.type
_entity_poly.pdbx_seq_one_letter_code
_entity_poly.pdbx_strand_id
1 'polypeptide(L)' 'MPKEQSPGKPTTRRYSAEEKAAAVRMVRTLRAELGTEQGTVQRVARQLGYGVESVRTWVRQADIDEGLAPG' A
#
# COMPACT_ATOMS: atom_id res chain seq x y z
N MET A 1 -2.41 -22.90 -9.05
CA MET A 1 -1.93 -21.51 -9.14
C MET A 1 -2.47 -20.75 -7.93
N PRO A 2 -1.62 -19.99 -7.20
CA PRO A 2 -1.29 -18.65 -7.68
C PRO A 2 0.22 -18.34 -7.73
N LYS A 3 0.61 -17.92 -8.95
CA LYS A 3 1.51 -16.82 -9.33
C LYS A 3 2.85 -16.72 -8.59
N GLU A 4 3.85 -17.26 -9.27
CA GLU A 4 5.29 -17.20 -9.03
C GLU A 4 5.79 -15.84 -8.52
N GLN A 5 6.53 -15.91 -7.41
CA GLN A 5 7.44 -14.87 -6.99
C GLN A 5 8.74 -15.03 -7.80
N SER A 6 8.95 -14.20 -8.82
CA SER A 6 10.26 -14.19 -9.50
C SER A 6 11.37 -13.81 -8.50
N PRO A 7 12.56 -14.43 -8.54
CA PRO A 7 13.66 -14.10 -7.64
C PRO A 7 14.52 -13.00 -8.28
N GLY A 8 14.72 -11.88 -7.59
CA GLY A 8 15.65 -10.86 -8.02
C GLY A 8 16.14 -10.02 -6.85
N LYS A 9 17.43 -10.19 -6.55
CA LYS A 9 18.36 -9.50 -5.62
C LYS A 9 17.92 -9.37 -4.13
N PRO A 10 18.77 -9.74 -3.15
CA PRO A 10 18.39 -9.87 -1.74
C PRO A 10 18.48 -8.54 -0.94
N THR A 11 17.87 -7.46 -1.41
CA THR A 11 17.81 -6.19 -0.63
C THR A 11 16.45 -5.50 -0.63
N THR A 12 15.44 -6.04 -1.33
CA THR A 12 14.09 -5.46 -1.32
C THR A 12 13.10 -6.53 -0.90
N ARG A 13 12.59 -6.43 0.33
CA ARG A 13 11.48 -7.26 0.81
C ARG A 13 10.36 -7.19 -0.23
N ARG A 14 10.06 -8.32 -0.89
CA ARG A 14 9.00 -8.39 -1.88
C ARG A 14 7.67 -8.57 -1.15
N TYR A 15 6.88 -7.51 -1.12
CA TYR A 15 5.52 -7.56 -0.60
C TYR A 15 4.60 -8.26 -1.61
N SER A 16 3.86 -9.24 -1.13
CA SER A 16 2.80 -9.92 -1.87
C SER A 16 1.68 -8.95 -2.25
N ALA A 17 0.87 -9.31 -3.26
CA ALA A 17 -0.30 -8.52 -3.63
C ALA A 17 -1.29 -8.38 -2.47
N GLU A 18 -1.41 -9.41 -1.64
CA GLU A 18 -2.28 -9.42 -0.46
C GLU A 18 -1.79 -8.45 0.62
N GLU A 19 -0.47 -8.40 0.90
CA GLU A 19 0.12 -7.42 1.82
C GLU A 19 -0.13 -5.98 1.34
N LYS A 20 0.08 -5.72 0.05
CA LYS A 20 -0.18 -4.40 -0.55
C LYS A 20 -1.65 -4.03 -0.43
N ALA A 21 -2.56 -4.93 -0.79
CA ALA A 21 -4.00 -4.71 -0.68
C ALA A 21 -4.44 -4.48 0.76
N ALA A 22 -3.88 -5.21 1.73
CA ALA A 22 -4.16 -4.99 3.15
C ALA A 22 -3.72 -3.61 3.63
N ALA A 23 -2.52 -3.15 3.24
CA ALA A 23 -2.03 -1.81 3.56
C ALA A 23 -2.92 -0.72 2.96
N VAL A 24 -3.31 -0.85 1.68
CA VAL A 24 -4.21 0.10 1.01
C VAL A 24 -5.56 0.17 1.72
N ARG A 25 -6.18 -0.97 2.03
CA ARG A 25 -7.46 -1.02 2.77
C ARG A 25 -7.35 -0.31 4.11
N MET A 26 -6.29 -0.58 4.88
CA MET A 26 -6.09 0.06 6.19
C MET A 26 -5.92 1.58 6.07
N VAL A 27 -5.18 2.08 5.06
CA VAL A 27 -5.05 3.53 4.83
C VAL A 27 -6.42 4.13 4.52
N ARG A 28 -7.21 3.52 3.64
CA ARG A 28 -8.54 4.04 3.27
C ARG A 28 -9.51 4.05 4.46
N THR A 29 -9.52 2.98 5.26
CA THR A 29 -10.30 2.95 6.50
C THR A 29 -9.89 4.10 7.42
N LEU A 30 -8.58 4.31 7.66
CA LEU A 30 -8.14 5.42 8.51
C LEU A 30 -8.48 6.80 7.94
N ARG A 31 -8.46 6.99 6.62
CA ARG A 31 -8.89 8.24 5.98
C ARG A 31 -10.37 8.51 6.20
N ALA A 32 -11.22 7.47 6.05
CA ALA A 32 -12.64 7.57 6.28
C ALA A 32 -12.97 7.87 7.75
N GLU A 33 -12.29 7.21 8.68
CA GLU A 33 -12.50 7.39 10.14
C GLU A 33 -12.04 8.76 10.64
N LEU A 34 -10.89 9.25 10.16
CA LEU A 34 -10.30 10.50 10.63
C LEU A 34 -10.72 11.73 9.82
N GLY A 35 -11.34 11.54 8.65
CA GLY A 35 -11.68 12.62 7.72
C GLY A 35 -10.46 13.37 7.16
N THR A 36 -9.25 12.81 7.30
CA THR A 36 -8.01 13.43 6.83
C THR A 36 -7.13 12.42 6.12
N GLU A 37 -6.48 12.87 5.06
CA GLU A 37 -5.51 12.09 4.31
C GLU A 37 -4.10 12.20 4.88
N GLN A 38 -3.81 13.32 5.55
CA GLN A 38 -2.48 13.64 6.04
C GLN A 38 -2.06 12.67 7.16
N GLY A 39 -0.85 12.12 7.06
CA GLY A 39 -0.28 11.23 8.08
C GLY A 39 -0.86 9.80 8.13
N THR A 40 -1.97 9.50 7.46
CA THR A 40 -2.58 8.15 7.44
C THR A 40 -1.62 7.10 6.87
N VAL A 41 -0.96 7.41 5.76
CA VAL A 41 0.06 6.55 5.12
C VAL A 41 1.23 6.27 6.07
N GLN A 42 1.74 7.30 6.75
CA GLN A 42 2.85 7.16 7.69
C GLN A 42 2.46 6.26 8.88
N ARG A 43 1.25 6.44 9.41
CA ARG A 43 0.74 5.64 10.52
C ARG A 43 0.64 4.15 10.15
N VAL A 44 0.08 3.84 8.99
CA VAL A 44 -0.03 2.45 8.49
C VAL A 44 1.33 1.85 8.21
N ALA A 45 2.22 2.60 7.56
CA ALA A 45 3.58 2.15 7.28
C ALA A 45 4.32 1.79 8.58
N ARG A 46 4.22 2.62 9.62
CA ARG A 46 4.79 2.33 10.94
C ARG A 46 4.15 1.11 11.61
N GLN A 47 2.83 0.95 11.51
CA GLN A 47 2.10 -0.16 12.11
C GLN A 47 2.46 -1.51 11.46
N LEU A 48 2.70 -1.54 10.15
CA LEU A 48 3.02 -2.74 9.40
C LEU A 48 4.54 -2.98 9.24
N GLY A 49 5.38 -2.01 9.65
CA GLY A 49 6.83 -2.06 9.46
C GLY A 49 7.26 -1.92 7.99
N TYR A 50 6.49 -1.15 7.21
CA TYR A 50 6.72 -0.91 5.78
C TYR A 50 7.32 0.46 5.53
N GLY A 51 7.94 0.64 4.36
CA GLY A 51 8.38 1.96 3.91
C GLY A 51 7.18 2.88 3.62
N VAL A 52 7.21 4.12 4.13
CA VAL A 52 6.14 5.11 3.94
C VAL A 52 5.86 5.33 2.44
N GLU A 53 6.91 5.50 1.65
CA GLU A 53 6.79 5.74 0.20
C GLU A 53 6.31 4.50 -0.56
N SER A 54 6.56 3.28 -0.05
CA SER A 54 5.99 2.06 -0.61
C SER A 54 4.47 2.02 -0.44
N VAL A 55 3.98 2.29 0.78
CA VAL A 55 2.54 2.34 1.05
C VAL A 55 1.88 3.48 0.26
N ARG A 56 2.52 4.66 0.17
CA ARG A 56 2.05 5.78 -0.65
C ARG A 56 1.85 5.37 -2.11
N THR A 57 2.84 4.68 -2.68
CA THR A 57 2.81 4.23 -4.07
C THR A 57 1.69 3.21 -4.30
N TRP A 58 1.48 2.26 -3.38
CA TRP A 58 0.42 1.27 -3.52
C TRP A 58 -0.97 1.88 -3.42
N VAL A 59 -1.16 2.86 -2.53
CA VAL A 59 -2.44 3.58 -2.43
C VAL A 59 -2.71 4.34 -3.72
N ARG A 60 -1.72 5.08 -4.24
CA ARG A 60 -1.86 5.78 -5.53
C ARG A 60 -2.19 4.81 -6.68
N GLN A 61 -1.49 3.68 -6.76
CA GLN A 61 -1.74 2.70 -7.82
C GLN A 61 -3.14 2.12 -7.70
N ALA A 62 -3.60 1.77 -6.49
CA ALA A 62 -4.95 1.28 -6.28
C ALA A 62 -6.01 2.34 -6.63
N ASP A 63 -5.76 3.62 -6.33
CA ASP A 63 -6.66 4.71 -6.72
C ASP A 63 -6.73 4.87 -8.26
N ILE A 64 -5.61 4.66 -8.98
CA ILE A 64 -5.59 4.63 -10.45
C ILE A 64 -6.34 3.41 -10.98
N ASP A 65 -6.07 2.23 -10.42
CA ASP A 65 -6.69 0.96 -10.85
C ASP A 65 -8.22 0.96 -10.63
N GLU A 66 -8.71 1.70 -9.64
CA GLU A 66 -10.14 1.89 -9.34
C GLU A 66 -10.75 3.12 -10.03
N GLY A 67 -9.96 3.87 -10.83
CA GLY A 67 -10.44 5.05 -11.56
C GLY A 67 -10.73 6.27 -10.68
N LEU A 68 -10.21 6.29 -9.45
CA LEU A 68 -10.32 7.39 -8.48
C LEU A 68 -9.27 8.49 -8.71
N ALA A 69 -8.18 8.18 -9.41
CA ALA A 69 -7.12 9.12 -9.73
C ALA A 69 -6.66 8.98 -11.20
N PRO A 70 -6.25 10.07 -11.87
CA PRO A 70 -5.63 9.99 -13.18
C PRO A 70 -4.25 9.31 -13.09
N GLY A 71 -3.99 8.40 -14.02
CA GLY A 71 -2.73 7.68 -14.20
C GLY A 71 -1.61 8.58 -14.71
#